data_AF-A0A978VNQ7-F1
#
_entry.id   AF-A0A978VNQ7-F1
#
_cell.length_a   1.000
_cell.length_b   1.000
_cell.length_c   1.000
_cell.angle_alpha   90.00
_cell.angle_beta   90.00
_cell.angle_gamma   90.00
#
_symmetry.space_group_name_H-M   'P 1'
#
loop_
_entity.id
_entity.type
_entity.pdbx_description
1 polymer ?
#
loop_
_entity_poly.entity_id
_entity_poly.type
_entity_poly.pdbx_seq_one_letter_code
_entity_poly.pdbx_strand_id
1 'polypeptide(L)'
;MRKGILTSTAAGNEGPNPATLTGFAPWLLSVAASSINRKFLTKVRLGNNKIFEVYVVYMGDMAKEEVSTSPLHLSMLEKVISRECDINSLDKKLVKGKIVYCESDTKGQGPLLAGATGFLGKGRLFGGTSSNLPLPGSLLSYNEASEVYKYIKANSKPIATISRSEEVADTRSPYIPNYSSRGPNPITPNILKVCS
;
A
#
# COMPACT_ATOMS: atom_id res chain seq x y z
N MET A 1 -16.93 14.90 30.44
CA MET A 1 -18.36 14.51 30.54
C MET A 1 -19.24 15.37 31.43
N ARG A 2 -18.73 16.14 32.41
CA ARG A 2 -19.58 16.93 33.34
C ARG A 2 -20.55 17.93 32.69
N LYS A 3 -20.29 18.34 31.44
CA LYS A 3 -21.17 19.22 30.66
C LYS A 3 -22.06 18.47 29.65
N GLY A 4 -22.16 17.14 29.74
CA GLY A 4 -22.95 16.32 28.82
C GLY A 4 -22.37 16.16 27.41
N ILE A 5 -21.14 16.62 27.17
CA ILE A 5 -20.49 16.54 25.84
C ILE A 5 -19.63 15.28 25.76
N LEU A 6 -19.97 14.40 24.82
CA LEU A 6 -19.23 13.18 24.49
C LEU A 6 -18.00 13.50 23.62
N THR A 7 -16.89 12.81 23.88
CA THR A 7 -15.68 12.89 23.06
C THR A 7 -15.40 11.53 22.43
N SER A 8 -15.39 11.49 21.09
CA SER A 8 -14.93 10.34 20.31
C SER A 8 -13.44 10.50 20.00
N THR A 9 -12.67 9.43 20.18
CA THR A 9 -11.23 9.40 19.91
C THR A 9 -10.87 8.14 19.14
N ALA A 10 -9.93 8.25 18.20
CA ALA A 10 -9.33 7.09 17.58
C ALA A 10 -8.56 6.26 18.63
N ALA A 11 -8.57 4.94 18.48
CA ALA A 11 -7.80 4.03 19.34
C ALA A 11 -6.28 4.19 19.15
N GLY A 12 -5.85 4.50 17.94
CA GLY A 12 -4.45 4.56 17.52
C GLY A 12 -4.18 3.63 16.32
N ASN A 13 -2.98 3.78 15.74
CA ASN A 13 -2.53 3.03 14.55
C ASN A 13 -1.26 2.19 14.83
N GLU A 14 -1.03 1.82 16.10
CA GLU A 14 0.17 1.11 16.57
C GLU A 14 -0.07 -0.39 16.82
N GLY A 15 -1.18 -0.94 16.32
CA GLY A 15 -1.44 -2.37 16.34
C GLY A 15 -0.43 -3.18 15.50
N PRO A 16 -0.48 -4.53 15.53
CA PRO A 16 -1.55 -5.35 16.09
C PRO A 16 -1.28 -5.82 17.52
N ASN A 17 -0.15 -5.44 18.11
CA ASN A 17 0.23 -5.93 19.42
C ASN A 17 -0.76 -5.47 20.51
N PRO A 18 -0.97 -6.27 21.56
CA PRO A 18 -1.79 -5.85 22.70
C PRO A 18 -1.26 -4.57 23.36
N ALA A 19 -2.17 -3.83 24.01
CA ALA A 19 -1.90 -2.62 24.79
C ALA A 19 -1.22 -1.47 24.00
N THR A 20 -1.63 -1.30 22.74
CA THR A 20 -1.11 -0.27 21.82
C THR A 20 -2.04 0.93 21.66
N LEU A 21 -3.19 0.94 22.34
CA LEU A 21 -4.10 2.09 22.34
C LEU A 21 -3.55 3.27 23.15
N THR A 22 -3.97 4.49 22.85
CA THR A 22 -3.52 5.71 23.57
C THR A 22 -4.63 6.42 24.34
N GLY A 23 -5.90 6.15 24.01
CA GLY A 23 -7.08 6.74 24.66
C GLY A 23 -7.57 5.97 25.90
N PHE A 24 -6.86 6.11 27.03
CA PHE A 24 -7.11 5.33 28.26
C PHE A 24 -8.30 5.80 29.10
N ALA A 25 -8.68 7.08 29.01
CA ALA A 25 -9.65 7.64 29.93
C ALA A 25 -11.04 6.98 29.78
N PRO A 26 -11.69 6.53 30.87
CA PRO A 26 -12.95 5.78 30.81
C PRO A 26 -14.09 6.52 30.11
N TRP A 27 -14.09 7.85 30.20
CA TRP A 27 -15.13 8.71 29.63
C TRP A 27 -14.93 9.06 28.15
N LEU A 28 -13.88 8.52 27.50
CA LEU A 28 -13.68 8.63 26.06
C LEU A 28 -14.34 7.46 25.33
N LEU A 29 -15.07 7.77 24.27
CA LEU A 29 -15.49 6.76 23.28
C LEU A 29 -14.29 6.46 22.37
N SER A 30 -13.57 5.39 22.66
CA SER A 30 -12.42 4.94 21.87
C SER A 30 -12.89 4.09 20.67
N VAL A 31 -12.52 4.48 19.45
CA VAL A 31 -13.03 3.89 18.20
C VAL A 31 -11.91 3.15 17.46
N ALA A 32 -12.15 1.87 17.12
CA ALA A 32 -11.26 1.04 16.29
C ALA A 32 -11.46 1.35 14.80
N ALA A 33 -10.48 0.99 13.97
CA ALA A 33 -10.69 0.92 12.53
C ALA A 33 -11.33 -0.42 12.13
N SER A 34 -12.12 -0.44 11.05
CA SER A 34 -12.61 -1.66 10.41
C SER A 34 -12.59 -1.51 8.90
N SER A 35 -12.50 -2.63 8.19
CA SER A 35 -12.66 -2.65 6.74
C SER A 35 -14.13 -2.46 6.35
N ILE A 36 -14.36 -2.05 5.10
CA ILE A 36 -15.67 -1.92 4.48
C ILE A 36 -15.80 -2.91 3.31
N ASN A 37 -17.00 -3.09 2.77
CA ASN A 37 -17.31 -4.04 1.70
C ASN A 37 -16.70 -3.69 0.32
N ARG A 38 -15.77 -2.73 0.25
CA ARG A 38 -15.02 -2.37 -0.96
C ARG A 38 -13.53 -2.34 -0.70
N LYS A 39 -12.75 -2.75 -1.70
CA LYS A 39 -11.29 -2.66 -1.75
C LYS A 39 -10.86 -2.14 -3.11
N PHE A 40 -9.72 -1.46 -3.15
CA PHE A 40 -9.10 -1.01 -4.39
C PHE A 40 -7.95 -1.95 -4.76
N LEU A 41 -8.07 -2.56 -5.92
CA LEU A 41 -7.08 -3.49 -6.46
C LEU A 41 -6.45 -2.91 -7.72
N THR A 42 -5.15 -3.06 -7.83
CA THR A 42 -4.38 -2.74 -9.02
C THR A 42 -3.86 -4.05 -9.59
N LYS A 43 -3.87 -4.18 -10.92
CA LYS A 43 -3.34 -5.36 -11.61
C LYS A 43 -1.94 -5.06 -12.12
N VAL A 44 -0.98 -5.91 -11.80
CA VAL A 44 0.38 -5.86 -12.35
C VAL A 44 0.56 -7.04 -13.28
N ARG A 45 0.69 -6.78 -14.58
CA ARG A 45 0.93 -7.82 -15.60
C ARG A 45 2.39 -7.82 -16.01
N LEU A 46 3.07 -8.94 -15.86
CA LEU A 46 4.42 -9.16 -16.35
C LEU A 46 4.41 -9.57 -17.83
N GLY A 47 5.55 -9.44 -18.52
CA GLY A 47 5.70 -9.86 -19.91
C GLY A 47 5.55 -11.35 -20.18
N ASN A 48 5.65 -12.19 -19.15
CA ASN A 48 5.35 -13.62 -19.23
C ASN A 48 3.86 -13.93 -18.97
N ASN A 49 2.99 -12.92 -19.09
CA ASN A 49 1.54 -13.00 -18.86
C ASN A 49 1.10 -13.34 -17.43
N LYS A 50 2.01 -13.43 -16.45
CA LYS A 50 1.61 -13.52 -15.05
C LYS A 50 0.98 -12.20 -14.60
N ILE A 51 -0.11 -12.31 -13.85
CA ILE A 51 -0.86 -11.17 -13.31
C ILE A 51 -0.87 -11.28 -11.78
N PHE A 52 -0.52 -10.19 -11.12
CA PHE A 52 -0.65 -10.05 -9.66
C PHE A 52 -1.71 -9.01 -9.34
N GLU A 53 -2.59 -9.34 -8.41
CA GLU A 53 -3.57 -8.41 -7.85
C GLU A 53 -3.03 -7.83 -6.55
N VAL A 54 -2.89 -6.51 -6.53
CA VAL A 54 -2.18 -5.81 -5.47
C VAL A 54 -3.01 -4.66 -4.91
N TYR A 55 -2.93 -4.46 -3.59
CA TYR A 55 -3.68 -3.42 -2.90
C TYR A 55 -2.97 -2.08 -3.09
N VAL A 56 -3.44 -1.30 -4.05
CA VAL A 56 -2.91 0.03 -4.33
C VAL A 56 -4.04 0.93 -4.78
N VAL A 57 -3.97 2.18 -4.34
CA VAL A 57 -4.71 3.29 -4.91
C VAL A 57 -3.70 4.16 -5.64
N TYR A 58 -3.52 3.92 -6.94
CA TYR A 58 -2.93 4.91 -7.83
C TYR A 58 -4.10 5.65 -8.50
N MET A 59 -4.48 6.78 -7.88
CA MET A 59 -5.41 7.74 -8.44
C MET A 59 -4.62 8.84 -9.13
N GLY A 60 -3.90 8.52 -10.20
CA GLY A 60 -3.39 9.59 -11.07
C GLY A 60 -4.53 10.54 -11.47
N ASP A 61 -4.22 11.83 -11.63
CA ASP A 61 -5.16 12.94 -11.89
C ASP A 61 -5.84 12.86 -13.27
N MET A 62 -6.52 11.76 -13.59
CA MET A 62 -7.14 11.56 -14.90
C MET A 62 -8.64 11.30 -14.73
N ALA A 63 -9.41 12.33 -15.11
CA ALA A 63 -10.86 12.32 -15.22
C ALA A 63 -11.33 11.21 -16.17
N LYS A 64 -12.50 10.62 -15.84
CA LYS A 64 -13.09 9.46 -16.53
C LYS A 64 -13.38 9.69 -18.02
N GLU A 65 -13.40 10.93 -18.50
CA GLU A 65 -13.99 11.29 -19.80
C GLU A 65 -13.03 11.95 -20.80
N GLU A 66 -11.76 12.12 -20.46
CA GLU A 66 -10.73 12.51 -21.43
C GLU A 66 -9.72 11.39 -21.61
N VAL A 67 -10.21 10.23 -22.07
CA VAL A 67 -9.32 9.18 -22.61
C VAL A 67 -8.94 9.58 -24.03
N SER A 68 -8.15 10.66 -24.13
CA SER A 68 -7.20 10.75 -25.22
C SER A 68 -6.24 9.59 -25.00
N THR A 69 -6.33 8.59 -25.89
CA THR A 69 -5.33 7.55 -26.11
C THR A 69 -4.04 8.21 -26.62
N SER A 70 -3.41 9.01 -25.77
CA SER A 70 -2.10 9.62 -25.96
C SER A 70 -1.10 8.90 -25.03
N PRO A 71 0.19 8.75 -25.41
CA PRO A 71 1.07 7.61 -25.07
C PRO A 71 1.45 7.33 -23.61
N LEU A 72 0.75 7.84 -22.61
CA LEU A 72 0.91 7.39 -21.21
C LEU A 72 0.26 6.02 -20.96
N HIS A 73 -0.41 5.47 -21.99
CA HIS A 73 -0.96 4.11 -22.07
C HIS A 73 -0.01 3.05 -22.68
N LEU A 74 1.28 3.33 -22.87
CA LEU A 74 2.18 2.44 -23.60
C LEU A 74 3.32 1.87 -22.74
N SER A 75 3.28 0.54 -22.57
CA SER A 75 4.43 -0.38 -22.53
C SER A 75 5.78 0.22 -22.09
N MET A 76 6.01 0.38 -20.78
CA MET A 76 7.35 0.73 -20.31
C MET A 76 8.16 -0.54 -20.03
N LEU A 77 8.86 -0.90 -21.11
CA LEU A 77 9.67 -2.09 -21.31
C LEU A 77 11.06 -1.86 -20.69
N GLU A 78 11.19 -2.06 -19.39
CA GLU A 78 12.28 -1.39 -18.69
C GLU A 78 13.00 -2.24 -17.63
N LYS A 79 14.33 -2.26 -17.77
CA LYS A 79 15.28 -3.01 -16.94
C LYS A 79 15.05 -2.74 -15.46
N VAL A 80 14.71 -3.82 -14.77
CA VAL A 80 14.47 -3.81 -13.34
C VAL A 80 15.81 -4.01 -12.59
N ILE A 81 16.16 -3.06 -11.72
CA ILE A 81 17.37 -3.11 -10.89
C ILE A 81 16.92 -3.19 -9.44
N SER A 82 17.36 -4.22 -8.72
CA SER A 82 17.17 -4.33 -7.28
C SER A 82 18.02 -3.28 -6.54
N ARG A 83 17.36 -2.41 -5.79
CA ARG A 83 17.96 -1.42 -4.88
C ARG A 83 17.03 -1.19 -3.68
N GLU A 84 17.54 -0.58 -2.61
CA GLU A 84 16.73 -0.15 -1.46
C GLU A 84 15.73 0.96 -1.82
N CYS A 85 15.84 1.55 -3.01
CA CYS A 85 14.93 2.57 -3.54
C CYS A 85 14.74 3.78 -2.61
N ASP A 86 15.71 4.00 -1.74
CA ASP A 86 15.79 5.18 -0.91
C ASP A 86 16.06 6.42 -1.76
N ILE A 87 15.72 7.56 -1.18
CA ILE A 87 16.00 8.87 -1.77
C ILE A 87 17.50 8.95 -2.09
N ASN A 88 17.82 9.34 -3.32
CA ASN A 88 19.19 9.46 -3.86
C ASN A 88 20.01 8.17 -3.97
N SER A 89 19.44 6.98 -3.70
CA SER A 89 20.14 5.69 -3.86
C SER A 89 20.15 5.16 -5.30
N LEU A 90 19.26 5.68 -6.16
CA LEU A 90 19.05 5.21 -7.52
C LEU A 90 19.88 6.00 -8.53
N ASP A 91 20.55 5.28 -9.44
CA ASP A 91 21.20 5.92 -10.59
C ASP A 91 20.13 6.37 -11.60
N LYS A 92 19.94 7.69 -11.67
CA LYS A 92 18.98 8.35 -12.58
C LYS A 92 19.16 7.92 -14.03
N LYS A 93 20.38 7.67 -14.51
CA LYS A 93 20.61 7.25 -15.90
C LYS A 93 20.03 5.86 -16.17
N LEU A 94 20.05 4.99 -15.16
CA LEU A 94 19.57 3.62 -15.29
C LEU A 94 18.05 3.52 -15.11
N VAL A 95 17.46 4.34 -14.24
CA VAL A 95 16.04 4.24 -13.86
C VAL A 95 15.13 5.28 -14.48
N LYS A 96 15.65 6.28 -15.20
CA LYS A 96 14.78 7.27 -15.87
C LYS A 96 13.93 6.59 -16.94
N GLY A 97 12.64 6.90 -16.95
CA GLY A 97 11.62 6.17 -17.70
C GLY A 97 11.15 4.93 -16.95
N LYS A 98 12.07 4.24 -16.24
CA LYS A 98 11.99 3.08 -15.34
C LYS A 98 10.64 2.61 -14.78
N ILE A 99 10.21 1.34 -14.92
CA ILE A 99 9.59 0.64 -13.76
C ILE A 99 10.71 0.02 -12.91
N VAL A 100 10.78 0.41 -11.63
CA VAL A 100 11.82 -0.05 -10.69
C VAL A 100 11.26 -1.06 -9.70
N TYR A 101 11.94 -2.19 -9.50
CA TYR A 101 11.63 -3.12 -8.40
C TYR A 101 12.48 -2.79 -7.19
N CYS A 102 11.82 -2.61 -6.06
CA CYS A 102 12.42 -2.19 -4.81
C CYS A 102 12.37 -3.36 -3.83
N GLU A 103 13.52 -3.71 -3.28
CA GLU A 103 13.63 -4.80 -2.29
C GLU A 103 13.19 -4.38 -0.87
N SER A 104 12.55 -3.22 -0.76
CA SER A 104 12.03 -2.59 0.46
C SER A 104 10.56 -2.20 0.27
N ASP A 105 9.92 -1.83 1.38
CA ASP A 105 8.53 -1.35 1.46
C ASP A 105 8.39 0.13 1.08
N THR A 106 9.15 0.57 0.07
CA THR A 106 9.18 1.96 -0.37
C THR A 106 7.79 2.47 -0.76
N LYS A 107 7.54 3.74 -0.46
CA LYS A 107 6.34 4.47 -0.89
C LYS A 107 6.51 5.16 -2.25
N GLY A 108 7.60 4.90 -2.97
CA GLY A 108 7.82 5.39 -4.34
C GLY A 108 8.53 6.75 -4.45
N GLN A 109 8.91 7.37 -3.33
CA GLN A 109 9.53 8.70 -3.36
C GLN A 109 10.93 8.72 -3.99
N GLY A 110 11.77 7.72 -3.69
CA GLY A 110 13.07 7.54 -4.35
C GLY A 110 12.94 7.32 -5.87
N PRO A 111 12.12 6.35 -6.32
CA PRO A 111 11.82 6.14 -7.74
C PRO A 111 11.32 7.41 -8.45
N LEU A 112 10.38 8.15 -7.85
CA LEU A 112 9.88 9.42 -8.41
C LEU A 112 11.02 10.41 -8.65
N LEU A 113 11.83 10.69 -7.62
CA LEU A 113 12.94 11.66 -7.69
C LEU A 113 14.04 11.22 -8.66
N ALA A 114 14.15 9.93 -8.92
CA ALA A 114 15.09 9.37 -9.88
C ALA A 114 14.57 9.38 -11.33
N GLY A 115 13.30 9.75 -11.55
CA GLY A 115 12.67 9.86 -12.86
C GLY A 115 12.06 8.55 -13.37
N ALA A 116 11.75 7.61 -12.50
CA ALA A 116 11.02 6.39 -12.83
C ALA A 116 9.57 6.71 -13.23
N THR A 117 8.99 5.94 -14.15
CA THR A 117 7.55 5.99 -14.48
C THR A 117 6.71 5.17 -13.49
N GLY A 118 7.33 4.24 -12.77
CA GLY A 118 6.64 3.45 -11.76
C GLY A 118 7.54 2.58 -10.89
N PHE A 119 6.94 1.90 -9.90
CA PHE A 119 7.71 1.02 -9.02
C PHE A 119 6.93 -0.20 -8.49
N LEU A 120 7.65 -1.26 -8.16
CA LEU A 120 7.14 -2.45 -7.47
C LEU A 120 7.97 -2.68 -6.20
N GLY A 121 7.42 -2.34 -5.03
CA GLY A 121 8.06 -2.58 -3.75
C GLY A 121 7.75 -3.94 -3.16
N LYS A 122 8.63 -4.45 -2.30
CA LYS A 122 8.46 -5.70 -1.54
C LYS A 122 8.08 -5.35 -0.11
N GLY A 123 7.04 -5.98 0.44
CA GLY A 123 6.74 -5.86 1.87
C GLY A 123 5.28 -5.58 2.20
N ARG A 124 4.34 -5.94 1.32
CA ARG A 124 2.91 -5.82 1.64
C ARG A 124 2.58 -6.70 2.85
N LEU A 125 2.18 -6.06 3.95
CA LEU A 125 1.61 -6.73 5.12
C LEU A 125 0.12 -7.00 4.92
N PHE A 126 -0.35 -8.13 5.44
CA PHE A 126 -1.77 -8.50 5.43
C PHE A 126 -2.59 -7.52 6.29
N GLY A 127 -3.74 -7.06 5.78
CA GLY A 127 -4.58 -6.07 6.47
C GLY A 127 -4.08 -4.62 6.38
N GLY A 128 -3.08 -4.34 5.54
CA GLY A 128 -2.57 -2.99 5.29
C GLY A 128 -3.54 -2.12 4.50
N THR A 129 -3.48 -0.80 4.73
CA THR A 129 -4.26 0.19 3.96
C THR A 129 -3.69 0.40 2.58
N SER A 130 -4.56 0.68 1.61
CA SER A 130 -4.14 1.35 0.39
C SER A 130 -3.57 2.73 0.74
N SER A 131 -2.36 3.02 0.25
CA SER A 131 -1.76 4.35 0.36
C SER A 131 -1.79 5.04 -1.00
N ASN A 132 -1.96 6.36 -0.99
CA ASN A 132 -1.74 7.18 -2.18
C ASN A 132 -0.25 7.13 -2.53
N LEU A 133 0.05 6.83 -3.79
CA LEU A 133 1.43 6.74 -4.28
C LEU A 133 1.75 7.93 -5.19
N PRO A 134 3.00 8.44 -5.15
CA PRO A 134 3.43 9.59 -5.93
C PRO A 134 3.62 9.30 -7.44
N LEU A 135 3.64 8.02 -7.82
CA LEU A 135 3.73 7.52 -9.19
C LEU A 135 3.04 6.15 -9.27
N PRO A 136 2.68 5.66 -10.47
CA PRO A 136 2.15 4.31 -10.63
C PRO A 136 3.03 3.29 -9.94
N GLY A 137 2.48 2.51 -9.02
CA GLY A 137 3.31 1.57 -8.30
C GLY A 137 2.52 0.58 -7.48
N SER A 138 3.23 -0.32 -6.79
CA SER A 138 2.59 -1.26 -5.89
C SER A 138 3.53 -1.86 -4.87
N LEU A 139 2.99 -2.21 -3.69
CA LEU A 139 3.61 -3.14 -2.76
C LEU A 139 3.15 -4.57 -3.03
N LEU A 140 4.10 -5.44 -3.33
CA LEU A 140 3.95 -6.87 -3.48
C LEU A 140 4.12 -7.54 -2.11
N SER A 141 3.35 -8.59 -1.86
CA SER A 141 3.65 -9.53 -0.78
C SER A 141 4.99 -10.23 -1.03
N TYR A 142 5.57 -10.83 0.00
CA TYR A 142 6.87 -11.50 -0.12
C TYR A 142 6.90 -12.58 -1.20
N ASN A 143 5.83 -13.35 -1.36
CA ASN A 143 5.73 -14.39 -2.38
C ASN A 143 5.65 -13.79 -3.79
N GLU A 144 4.75 -12.81 -3.99
CA GLU A 144 4.61 -12.09 -5.26
C GLU A 144 5.93 -11.39 -5.65
N ALA A 145 6.61 -10.75 -4.69
CA ALA A 145 7.90 -10.10 -4.88
C ALA A 145 9.00 -11.11 -5.28
N SER A 146 9.04 -12.28 -4.66
CA SER A 146 9.97 -13.35 -5.01
C SER A 146 9.75 -13.85 -6.44
N GLU A 147 8.49 -13.99 -6.87
CA GLU A 147 8.16 -14.37 -8.25
C GLU A 147 8.57 -13.30 -9.26
N VAL A 148 8.27 -12.03 -8.96
CA VAL A 148 8.68 -10.89 -9.79
C VAL A 148 10.20 -10.84 -9.90
N TYR A 149 10.92 -11.01 -8.79
CA TYR A 149 12.38 -11.06 -8.77
C TYR A 149 12.97 -12.18 -9.63
N LYS A 150 12.41 -13.40 -9.53
CA LYS A 150 12.81 -14.53 -10.38
C LYS A 150 12.56 -14.23 -11.86
N TYR A 151 11.40 -13.65 -12.19
CA TYR A 151 11.07 -13.22 -13.55
C TYR A 151 12.11 -12.23 -14.10
N ILE A 152 12.48 -11.22 -13.30
CA ILE A 152 13.48 -10.21 -13.67
C ILE A 152 14.84 -10.85 -13.97
N LYS A 153 15.27 -11.81 -13.16
CA LYS A 153 16.55 -12.52 -13.36
C LYS A 153 16.55 -13.44 -14.58
N ALA A 154 15.41 -14.06 -14.89
CA ALA A 154 15.30 -15.01 -16.00
C ALA A 154 15.17 -14.36 -17.38
N ASN A 155 14.88 -13.06 -17.45
CA ASN A 155 14.60 -12.36 -18.70
C ASN A 155 15.61 -11.24 -18.93
N SER A 156 16.23 -11.20 -20.11
CA SER A 156 17.20 -10.15 -20.47
C SER A 156 16.56 -8.77 -20.66
N LYS A 157 15.25 -8.74 -20.96
CA LYS A 157 14.41 -7.54 -21.11
C LYS A 157 13.08 -7.74 -20.38
N PRO A 158 13.05 -7.66 -19.04
CA PRO A 158 11.82 -7.83 -18.27
C PRO A 158 10.91 -6.62 -18.47
N ILE A 159 9.59 -6.88 -18.52
CA ILE A 159 8.56 -5.88 -18.82
C ILE A 159 7.41 -6.06 -17.85
N ALA A 160 6.79 -4.96 -17.46
CA ALA A 160 5.61 -4.98 -16.62
C ALA A 160 4.63 -3.88 -17.04
N THR A 161 3.37 -4.08 -16.72
CA THR A 161 2.30 -3.10 -16.89
C THR A 161 1.57 -2.98 -15.57
N ILE A 162 1.43 -1.75 -15.07
CA ILE A 162 0.67 -1.43 -13.86
C ILE A 162 -0.63 -0.79 -14.32
N SER A 163 -1.75 -1.46 -14.10
CA SER A 163 -3.06 -0.95 -14.50
C SER A 163 -3.58 0.12 -13.53
N ARG A 164 -4.62 0.84 -13.95
CA ARG A 164 -5.41 1.68 -13.03
C ARG A 164 -6.05 0.81 -11.94
N SER A 165 -6.19 1.38 -10.74
CA SER A 165 -6.90 0.73 -9.65
C SER A 165 -8.39 0.62 -9.93
N GLU A 166 -8.97 -0.54 -9.64
CA GLU A 166 -10.39 -0.85 -9.77
C GLU A 166 -11.00 -1.08 -8.38
N GLU A 167 -12.25 -0.65 -8.20
CA GLU A 167 -13.03 -0.97 -7.02
C GLU A 167 -13.59 -2.39 -7.15
N VAL A 168 -13.39 -3.20 -6.12
CA VAL A 168 -13.85 -4.59 -6.06
C VAL A 168 -14.54 -4.82 -4.71
N ALA A 169 -15.60 -5.63 -4.71
CA ALA A 169 -16.27 -6.04 -3.49
C ALA A 169 -15.33 -6.87 -2.59
N ASP A 170 -15.32 -6.58 -1.27
CA ASP A 170 -14.62 -7.39 -0.27
C ASP A 170 -15.63 -8.16 0.58
N THR A 171 -15.80 -9.44 0.27
CA THR A 171 -16.72 -10.35 0.97
C THR A 171 -16.25 -10.76 2.36
N ARG A 172 -15.00 -10.44 2.73
CA ARG A 172 -14.43 -10.76 4.05
C ARG A 172 -14.60 -9.64 5.08
N SER A 173 -15.17 -8.50 4.67
CA SER A 173 -15.44 -7.36 5.54
C SER A 173 -16.70 -7.56 6.40
N PRO A 174 -16.78 -6.94 7.60
CA PRO A 174 -15.73 -6.14 8.23
C PRO A 174 -14.70 -6.99 8.97
N TYR A 175 -13.42 -6.64 8.86
CA TYR A 175 -12.35 -7.13 9.72
C TYR A 175 -11.57 -5.95 10.31
N ILE A 176 -10.92 -6.18 11.45
CA ILE A 176 -10.08 -5.14 12.07
C ILE A 176 -8.71 -5.15 11.39
N PRO A 177 -8.26 -4.03 10.79
CA PRO A 177 -6.96 -3.98 10.14
C PRO A 177 -5.84 -4.11 11.16
N ASN A 178 -4.66 -4.54 10.70
CA ASN A 178 -3.52 -4.84 11.56
C ASN A 178 -3.04 -3.62 12.37
N TYR A 179 -3.03 -2.44 11.76
CA TYR A 179 -2.58 -1.21 12.40
C TYR A 179 -3.53 -0.71 13.48
N SER A 180 -4.81 -1.10 13.50
CA SER A 180 -5.74 -0.61 14.52
C SER A 180 -5.23 -1.03 15.90
N SER A 181 -4.93 -0.04 16.75
CA SER A 181 -4.42 -0.27 18.11
C SER A 181 -5.37 -1.12 18.94
N ARG A 182 -4.79 -1.93 19.84
CA ARG A 182 -5.49 -2.94 20.63
C ARG A 182 -5.46 -2.67 22.12
N GLY A 183 -6.52 -3.12 22.81
CA GLY A 183 -6.52 -3.39 24.24
C GLY A 183 -5.44 -4.40 24.67
N PRO A 184 -5.27 -4.62 25.98
CA PRO A 184 -6.02 -4.00 27.08
C PRO A 184 -5.58 -2.56 27.39
N ASN A 185 -6.34 -1.88 28.25
CA ASN A 185 -5.94 -0.59 28.79
C ASN A 185 -4.82 -0.76 29.83
N PRO A 186 -3.60 -0.24 29.61
CA PRO A 186 -2.47 -0.42 30.51
C PRO A 186 -2.63 0.31 31.86
N ILE A 187 -3.49 1.34 31.94
CA ILE A 187 -3.70 2.13 33.16
C ILE A 187 -4.81 1.52 34.02
N THR A 188 -5.91 1.12 33.39
CA THR A 188 -7.06 0.50 34.07
C THR A 188 -7.49 -0.77 33.34
N PRO A 189 -6.83 -1.92 33.57
CA PRO A 189 -7.07 -3.16 32.82
C PRO A 189 -8.50 -3.67 32.92
N ASN A 190 -9.19 -3.37 34.03
CA ASN A 190 -10.58 -3.76 34.26
C ASN A 190 -11.60 -2.95 33.43
N ILE A 191 -11.17 -1.87 32.78
CA ILE A 191 -12.01 -1.08 31.87
C ILE A 191 -11.58 -1.43 30.45
N LEU A 192 -12.38 -2.29 29.82
CA LEU A 192 -12.17 -2.71 28.44
C LEU A 192 -12.15 -1.50 27.51
N LYS A 193 -11.14 -1.47 26.65
CA LYS A 193 -10.95 -0.48 25.59
C LYS A 193 -10.61 -1.24 24.32
N VAL A 194 -11.47 -1.10 23.30
CA VAL A 194 -11.29 -1.51 21.89
C VAL A 194 -10.81 -2.96 21.67
N CYS A 195 -11.58 -3.77 20.94
CA CYS A 195 -11.36 -5.22 20.85
C CYS A 195 -9.92 -5.63 20.47
N SER A 196 -9.41 -6.63 21.19
CA SER A 196 -8.25 -7.46 20.85
C SER A 196 -8.44 -8.13 19.49
#